data_AF-A0A4R7MCI8-F1
#
_entry.id   AF-A0A4R7MCI8-F1
#
_cell.length_a   1.000
_cell.length_b   1.000
_cell.length_c   1.000
_cell.angle_alpha   90.00
_cell.angle_beta   90.00
_cell.angle_gamma   90.00
#
_symmetry.space_group_name_H-M   'P 1'
#
loop_
_entity.id
_entity.type
_entity.pdbx_description
1 polymer ?
#
loop_
_entity_poly.entity_id
_entity_poly.type
_entity_poly.pdbx_seq_one_letter_code
_entity_poly.pdbx_strand_id
1 'polypeptide(L)'
;MKTTFAAAALAAVAVLTGCSVSTPSPADSTQPSASPSVRSGDGSTPRASATSTGAGNAAAGTKEACELFNTLFADYAAVSPTDAKGYEDVYLKAQDAKATVSGDLEGLFASLSLLAIDHSAAAESGGTPAQESKDAVRDAVFANSGTCTAEGVTLRL
;
A
#
# COMPACT_ATOMS: atom_id res chain seq x y z
N MET A 1 -19.43 44.87 -20.84
CA MET A 1 -17.97 45.10 -20.91
C MET A 1 -17.32 43.73 -21.06
N LYS A 2 -16.40 43.59 -22.02
CA LYS A 2 -15.84 42.34 -22.53
C LYS A 2 -14.35 42.36 -22.26
N THR A 3 -13.79 41.33 -21.61
CA THR A 3 -12.39 40.84 -21.62
C THR A 3 -12.15 40.01 -20.35
N THR A 4 -11.50 38.85 -20.29
CA THR A 4 -10.76 37.98 -21.23
C THR A 4 -10.44 36.69 -20.44
N PHE A 5 -10.68 35.52 -21.02
CA PHE A 5 -10.14 34.24 -20.53
C PHE A 5 -8.72 34.06 -21.08
N ALA A 6 -7.77 33.68 -20.24
CA ALA A 6 -6.42 33.30 -20.66
C ALA A 6 -6.09 31.91 -20.10
N ALA A 7 -6.08 30.93 -21.02
CA ALA A 7 -5.56 29.59 -20.81
C ALA A 7 -4.03 29.61 -20.92
N ALA A 8 -3.34 28.92 -20.02
CA ALA A 8 -1.93 28.58 -20.17
C ALA A 8 -1.80 27.06 -20.11
N ALA A 9 -1.61 26.46 -21.27
CA ALA A 9 -1.21 25.07 -21.44
C ALA A 9 0.32 25.04 -21.66
N LEU A 10 1.05 24.29 -20.85
CA LEU A 10 2.38 23.81 -21.19
C LEU A 10 2.51 22.35 -20.74
N ALA A 11 2.61 21.47 -21.74
CA ALA A 11 2.84 20.05 -21.61
C ALA A 11 4.35 19.75 -21.50
N ALA A 12 4.65 18.70 -20.70
CA ALA A 12 5.71 17.66 -20.75
C ALA A 12 7.01 17.89 -21.57
N VAL A 13 8.19 17.33 -21.24
CA VAL A 13 8.53 15.90 -21.12
C VAL A 13 9.84 15.71 -20.32
N ALA A 14 9.92 14.58 -19.62
CA ALA A 14 11.05 14.07 -18.83
C ALA A 14 12.26 13.57 -19.64
N VAL A 15 13.46 13.60 -19.04
CA VAL A 15 14.55 12.67 -19.37
C VAL A 15 15.19 12.18 -18.07
N LEU A 16 14.92 10.92 -17.72
CA LEU A 16 15.61 10.13 -16.70
C LEU A 16 16.69 9.28 -17.39
N THR A 17 17.95 9.50 -17.02
CA THR A 17 19.09 8.61 -17.33
C THR A 17 20.00 8.62 -16.11
N GLY A 18 20.38 7.54 -15.44
CA GLY A 18 20.04 6.13 -15.49
C GLY A 18 20.72 5.51 -14.26
N CYS A 19 20.04 4.65 -13.52
CA CYS A 19 20.66 3.93 -12.40
C CYS A 19 21.38 2.70 -12.96
N SER A 20 22.72 2.71 -12.89
CA SER A 20 23.55 1.54 -13.17
C SER A 20 23.21 0.41 -12.20
N VAL A 21 22.55 -0.63 -12.70
CA VAL A 21 22.42 -1.92 -12.01
C VAL A 21 23.64 -2.77 -12.36
N SER A 22 24.46 -3.04 -11.35
CA SER A 22 25.52 -4.04 -11.41
C SER A 22 24.90 -5.43 -11.43
N THR A 23 24.99 -6.13 -12.55
CA THR A 23 24.70 -7.56 -12.66
C THR A 23 25.84 -8.38 -12.04
N PRO A 24 25.61 -9.25 -11.03
CA PRO A 24 26.55 -10.29 -10.68
C PRO A 24 26.50 -11.41 -11.72
N SER A 25 27.68 -11.85 -12.18
CA SER A 25 27.87 -12.97 -13.11
C SER A 25 27.32 -14.28 -12.55
N PRO A 26 26.60 -15.10 -13.35
CA PRO A 26 26.48 -16.51 -13.07
C PRO A 26 27.77 -17.20 -13.57
N ALA A 27 28.42 -17.96 -12.70
CA ALA A 27 29.44 -18.92 -13.11
C ALA A 27 29.01 -20.31 -12.63
N ASP A 28 28.97 -21.20 -13.60
CA ASP A 28 28.62 -22.60 -13.53
C ASP A 28 29.56 -23.43 -12.62
N SER A 29 28.91 -24.33 -11.88
CA SER A 29 29.18 -25.75 -11.68
C SER A 29 30.61 -26.34 -11.82
N THR A 30 30.99 -27.09 -10.77
CA THR A 30 31.71 -28.39 -10.76
C THR A 30 33.18 -28.39 -10.28
N GLN A 31 33.43 -28.93 -9.08
CA GLN A 31 33.92 -30.31 -8.88
C GLN A 31 34.15 -30.61 -7.38
N PRO A 32 33.82 -31.81 -6.87
CA PRO A 32 34.03 -32.21 -5.48
C PRO A 32 35.46 -32.71 -5.23
N SER A 33 35.97 -32.53 -4.01
CA SER A 33 37.07 -33.34 -3.48
C SER A 33 36.98 -33.45 -1.95
N ALA A 34 37.41 -34.60 -1.44
CA ALA A 34 36.89 -35.29 -0.28
C ALA A 34 37.54 -34.97 1.09
N SER A 35 36.70 -35.05 2.13
CA SER A 35 36.88 -35.65 3.49
C SER A 35 38.07 -35.26 4.41
N PRO A 36 38.06 -35.67 5.70
CA PRO A 36 37.21 -35.17 6.78
C PRO A 36 38.07 -34.63 7.95
N SER A 37 37.52 -33.80 8.82
CA SER A 37 38.11 -33.60 10.15
C SER A 37 37.06 -33.24 11.19
N VAL A 38 36.90 -34.17 12.12
CA VAL A 38 36.23 -34.06 13.40
C VAL A 38 36.84 -32.94 14.24
N ARG A 39 35.98 -32.04 14.76
CA ARG A 39 36.15 -31.45 16.09
C ARG A 39 34.77 -31.21 16.72
N SER A 40 34.48 -31.99 17.75
CA SER A 40 33.49 -31.68 18.76
C SER A 40 33.81 -30.31 19.35
N GLY A 41 32.83 -29.40 19.28
CA GLY A 41 32.84 -28.15 20.00
C GLY A 41 31.49 -27.99 20.66
N ASP A 42 31.43 -28.34 21.94
CA ASP A 42 30.40 -27.88 22.87
C ASP A 42 30.32 -26.35 22.75
N GLY A 43 29.25 -25.89 22.12
CA GLY A 43 28.90 -24.49 22.00
C GLY A 43 27.42 -24.38 22.26
N SER A 44 27.05 -24.29 23.54
CA SER A 44 25.71 -23.95 24.01
C SER A 44 25.18 -22.76 23.23
N THR A 45 24.35 -23.01 22.23
CA THR A 45 23.49 -21.98 21.65
C THR A 45 22.51 -21.54 22.73
N PRO A 46 22.48 -20.27 23.14
CA PRO A 46 21.28 -19.77 23.78
C PRO A 46 20.21 -19.83 22.70
N ARG A 47 19.26 -20.76 22.85
CA ARG A 47 17.95 -20.64 22.20
C ARG A 47 17.40 -19.32 22.72
N ALA A 48 17.53 -18.26 21.91
CA ALA A 48 16.77 -17.06 22.09
C ALA A 48 15.31 -17.48 21.90
N SER A 49 14.66 -17.81 23.02
CA SER A 49 13.21 -17.69 23.13
C SER A 49 12.93 -16.22 22.87
N ALA A 50 12.67 -15.87 21.62
CA ALA A 50 12.02 -14.61 21.30
C ALA A 50 10.67 -14.68 22.02
N THR A 51 10.59 -13.99 23.14
CA THR A 51 9.34 -13.81 23.87
C THR A 51 8.43 -13.04 22.93
N SER A 52 7.49 -13.75 22.31
CA SER A 52 6.42 -13.21 21.47
C SER A 52 5.42 -12.43 22.32
N THR A 53 5.85 -11.38 23.01
CA THR A 53 4.94 -10.52 23.81
C THR A 53 4.32 -9.41 22.97
N GLY A 54 4.69 -9.27 21.69
CA GLY A 54 4.17 -8.23 20.79
C GLY A 54 3.26 -8.71 19.65
N ALA A 55 3.25 -10.01 19.35
CA ALA A 55 2.56 -10.52 18.16
C ALA A 55 1.03 -10.39 18.27
N GLY A 56 0.46 -10.58 19.49
CA GLY A 56 -0.98 -10.49 19.71
C GLY A 56 -1.55 -9.08 19.51
N ASN A 57 -0.84 -8.04 19.96
CA ASN A 57 -1.30 -6.65 19.81
C ASN A 57 -1.08 -6.10 18.39
N ALA A 58 -0.08 -6.60 17.66
CA ALA A 58 0.15 -6.23 16.26
C ALA A 58 -0.86 -6.93 15.32
N ALA A 59 -1.17 -8.20 15.59
CA ALA A 59 -2.22 -8.95 14.91
C ALA A 59 -3.60 -8.29 15.12
N ALA A 60 -3.93 -7.97 16.38
CA ALA A 60 -5.10 -7.17 16.77
C ALA A 60 -4.94 -5.65 16.51
N GLY A 61 -4.01 -5.23 15.65
CA GLY A 61 -4.05 -3.91 15.02
C GLY A 61 -4.20 -4.04 13.50
N THR A 62 -3.63 -5.10 12.94
CA THR A 62 -3.74 -5.45 11.52
C THR A 62 -5.17 -5.84 11.16
N LYS A 63 -5.81 -6.68 11.97
CA LYS A 63 -7.20 -7.10 11.74
C LYS A 63 -8.14 -5.89 11.67
N GLU A 64 -8.06 -5.02 12.66
CA GLU A 64 -8.86 -3.81 12.84
C GLU A 64 -8.64 -2.84 11.68
N ALA A 65 -7.39 -2.67 11.24
CA ALA A 65 -7.05 -1.89 10.06
C ALA A 65 -7.69 -2.45 8.78
N CYS A 66 -7.61 -3.76 8.55
CA CYS A 66 -8.21 -4.39 7.38
C CYS A 66 -9.75 -4.30 7.39
N GLU A 67 -10.40 -4.46 8.55
CA GLU A 67 -11.85 -4.27 8.72
C GLU A 67 -12.27 -2.81 8.52
N LEU A 68 -11.47 -1.87 9.03
CA LEU A 68 -11.67 -0.44 8.84
C LEU A 68 -11.57 -0.07 7.35
N PHE A 69 -10.58 -0.59 6.62
CA PHE A 69 -10.47 -0.36 5.19
C PHE A 69 -11.75 -0.82 4.45
N ASN A 70 -12.25 -2.02 4.74
CA ASN A 70 -13.49 -2.51 4.13
C ASN A 70 -14.68 -1.59 4.42
N THR A 71 -14.76 -1.07 5.64
CA THR A 71 -15.81 -0.12 6.04
C THR A 71 -15.68 1.18 5.26
N LEU A 72 -14.48 1.77 5.18
CA LEU A 72 -14.25 3.02 4.46
C LEU A 72 -14.43 2.87 2.95
N PHE A 73 -14.09 1.72 2.37
CA PHE A 73 -14.34 1.46 0.96
C PHE A 73 -15.84 1.30 0.67
N ALA A 74 -16.60 0.68 1.59
CA ALA A 74 -18.05 0.62 1.48
C ALA A 74 -18.69 2.03 1.62
N ASP A 75 -18.21 2.85 2.56
CA ASP A 75 -18.61 4.25 2.69
C ASP A 75 -18.34 5.00 1.38
N TYR A 76 -17.13 4.88 0.81
CA TYR A 76 -16.77 5.46 -0.50
C TYR A 76 -17.74 5.06 -1.61
N ALA A 77 -18.06 3.77 -1.72
CA ALA A 77 -18.96 3.25 -2.76
C ALA A 77 -20.42 3.70 -2.56
N ALA A 78 -20.81 4.07 -1.34
CA ALA A 78 -22.15 4.55 -1.01
C ALA A 78 -22.33 6.07 -1.24
N VAL A 79 -21.25 6.83 -1.41
CA VAL A 79 -21.32 8.27 -1.71
C VAL A 79 -21.95 8.49 -3.08
N SER A 80 -22.85 9.47 -3.16
CA SER A 80 -23.46 9.88 -4.43
C SER A 80 -22.39 10.40 -5.41
N PRO A 81 -22.43 10.04 -6.71
CA PRO A 81 -21.40 10.46 -7.69
C PRO A 81 -21.19 11.97 -7.83
N THR A 82 -22.18 12.78 -7.42
CA THR A 82 -22.11 14.26 -7.46
C THR A 82 -21.86 14.88 -6.08
N ASP A 83 -21.64 14.07 -5.05
CA ASP A 83 -21.42 14.53 -3.69
C ASP A 83 -19.92 14.63 -3.39
N ALA A 84 -19.32 15.74 -3.82
CA ALA A 84 -17.91 16.04 -3.57
C ALA A 84 -17.58 16.01 -2.06
N LYS A 85 -18.49 16.47 -1.20
CA LYS A 85 -18.26 16.51 0.24
C LYS A 85 -18.29 15.13 0.88
N GLY A 86 -19.16 14.23 0.41
CA GLY A 86 -19.13 12.83 0.83
C GLY A 86 -17.79 12.15 0.51
N TYR A 87 -17.19 12.44 -0.64
CA TYR A 87 -15.86 11.91 -0.98
C TYR A 87 -14.75 12.56 -0.13
N GLU A 88 -14.84 13.86 0.14
CA GLU A 88 -13.89 14.57 1.03
C GLU A 88 -13.94 14.01 2.47
N ASP A 89 -15.11 13.66 2.99
CA ASP A 89 -15.27 13.04 4.30
C ASP A 89 -14.58 11.67 4.36
N VAL A 90 -14.69 10.86 3.31
CA VAL A 90 -13.97 9.59 3.20
C VAL A 90 -12.46 9.82 3.13
N TYR A 91 -12.01 10.83 2.38
CA TYR A 91 -10.59 11.21 2.33
C TYR A 91 -10.03 11.51 3.73
N LEU A 92 -10.75 12.31 4.53
CA LEU A 92 -10.33 12.66 5.89
C LEU A 92 -10.27 11.43 6.79
N LYS A 93 -11.30 10.57 6.78
CA LYS A 93 -11.31 9.32 7.55
C LYS A 93 -10.16 8.39 7.14
N ALA A 94 -9.86 8.29 5.84
CA ALA A 94 -8.75 7.48 5.34
C ALA A 94 -7.39 8.05 5.77
N GLN A 95 -7.23 9.39 5.81
CA GLN A 95 -6.02 10.04 6.31
C GLN A 95 -5.82 9.82 7.81
N ASP A 96 -6.90 9.88 8.60
CA ASP A 96 -6.84 9.57 10.03
C ASP A 96 -6.45 8.11 10.25
N ALA A 97 -7.05 7.17 9.52
CA ALA A 97 -6.71 5.75 9.59
C ALA A 97 -5.24 5.50 9.21
N LYS A 98 -4.78 6.11 8.11
CA LYS A 98 -3.39 6.07 7.65
C LYS A 98 -2.42 6.49 8.75
N ALA A 99 -2.71 7.58 9.47
CA ALA A 99 -1.85 8.10 10.53
C ALA A 99 -1.70 7.17 11.74
N THR A 100 -2.57 6.16 11.87
CA THR A 100 -2.57 5.19 12.98
C THR A 100 -1.92 3.85 12.65
N VAL A 101 -1.61 3.60 11.38
CA VAL A 101 -1.00 2.35 10.92
C VAL A 101 0.42 2.61 10.39
N SER A 102 1.12 1.55 10.03
CA SER A 102 2.46 1.63 9.45
C SER A 102 2.67 0.54 8.40
N GLY A 103 3.73 0.69 7.60
CA GLY A 103 4.10 -0.31 6.58
C GLY A 103 3.08 -0.38 5.45
N ASP A 104 2.82 -1.58 4.94
CA ASP A 104 1.96 -1.78 3.76
C ASP A 104 0.50 -1.36 3.99
N LEU A 105 0.03 -1.40 5.25
CA LEU A 105 -1.29 -0.91 5.64
C LEU A 105 -1.39 0.62 5.53
N GLU A 106 -0.29 1.35 5.75
CA GLU A 106 -0.27 2.79 5.50
C GLU A 106 -0.51 3.08 4.01
N GLY A 107 0.12 2.29 3.14
CA GLY A 107 -0.11 2.35 1.69
C GLY A 107 -1.55 2.04 1.29
N LEU A 108 -2.20 1.10 1.99
CA LEU A 108 -3.60 0.76 1.78
C LEU A 108 -4.52 1.97 2.00
N PHE A 109 -4.42 2.64 3.15
CA PHE A 109 -5.23 3.83 3.42
C PHE A 109 -4.80 5.06 2.60
N ALA A 110 -3.51 5.19 2.30
CA ALA A 110 -3.03 6.24 1.40
C ALA A 110 -3.67 6.13 0.01
N SER A 111 -3.76 4.93 -0.55
CA SER A 111 -4.40 4.71 -1.86
C SER A 111 -5.90 5.07 -1.84
N LEU A 112 -6.63 4.72 -0.77
CA LEU A 112 -8.03 5.08 -0.62
C LEU A 112 -8.21 6.59 -0.47
N SER A 113 -7.34 7.26 0.31
CA SER A 113 -7.36 8.71 0.45
C SER A 113 -7.16 9.41 -0.90
N LEU A 114 -6.25 8.89 -1.75
CA LEU A 114 -6.01 9.41 -3.09
C LEU A 114 -7.25 9.24 -3.98
N LEU A 115 -7.86 8.06 -3.99
CA LEU A 115 -9.08 7.79 -4.76
C LEU A 115 -10.24 8.71 -4.33
N ALA A 116 -10.40 8.91 -3.02
CA ALA A 116 -11.45 9.74 -2.48
C ALA A 116 -11.28 11.22 -2.86
N ILE A 117 -10.07 11.80 -2.72
CA ILE A 117 -9.85 13.22 -3.08
C ILE A 117 -9.94 13.45 -4.59
N ASP A 118 -9.47 12.49 -5.40
CA ASP A 118 -9.58 12.54 -6.85
C ASP A 118 -11.05 12.46 -7.31
N HIS A 119 -11.86 11.60 -6.68
CA HIS A 119 -13.29 11.56 -6.96
C HIS A 119 -14.00 12.84 -6.48
N SER A 120 -13.63 13.38 -5.32
CA SER A 120 -14.15 14.67 -4.85
C SER A 120 -13.94 15.78 -5.88
N ALA A 121 -12.75 15.86 -6.49
CA ALA A 121 -12.46 16.85 -7.52
C ALA A 121 -13.27 16.61 -8.81
N ALA A 122 -13.47 15.35 -9.19
CA ALA A 122 -14.26 15.00 -10.38
C ALA A 122 -15.77 15.21 -10.19
N ALA A 123 -16.30 15.00 -8.98
CA ALA A 123 -17.72 15.02 -8.65
C ALA A 123 -18.38 16.39 -8.92
N GLU A 124 -17.65 17.50 -8.79
CA GLU A 124 -18.15 18.85 -9.11
C GLU A 124 -18.58 18.98 -10.59
N SER A 125 -17.98 18.18 -11.46
CA SER A 125 -18.29 18.11 -12.89
C SER A 125 -19.17 16.91 -13.28
N GLY A 126 -19.59 16.10 -12.30
CA GLY A 126 -20.26 14.81 -12.53
C GLY A 126 -19.35 13.76 -13.17
N GLY A 127 -18.03 13.93 -13.04
CA GLY A 127 -17.02 13.03 -13.58
C GLY A 127 -16.73 11.83 -12.68
N THR A 128 -15.81 10.97 -13.13
CA THR A 128 -15.27 9.85 -12.37
C THR A 128 -13.83 10.12 -11.99
N PRO A 129 -13.29 9.50 -10.93
CA PRO A 129 -11.86 9.62 -10.61
C PRO A 129 -11.01 9.03 -11.75
N ALA A 130 -9.76 9.45 -11.78
CA ALA A 130 -8.73 8.92 -12.66
C ALA A 130 -8.58 7.40 -12.48
N GLN A 131 -8.26 6.72 -13.58
CA GLN A 131 -8.11 5.28 -13.58
C GLN A 131 -6.90 4.85 -12.75
N GLU A 132 -5.85 5.65 -12.75
CA GLU A 132 -4.64 5.50 -11.96
C GLU A 132 -4.95 5.46 -10.46
N SER A 133 -5.87 6.31 -9.97
CA SER A 133 -6.30 6.32 -8.57
C SER A 133 -7.02 5.02 -8.19
N LYS A 134 -7.85 4.49 -9.10
CA LYS A 134 -8.55 3.21 -8.90
C LYS A 134 -7.59 2.03 -8.91
N ASP A 135 -6.61 2.05 -9.81
CA ASP A 135 -5.61 1.00 -9.91
C ASP A 135 -4.67 1.02 -8.70
N ALA A 136 -4.33 2.19 -8.17
CA ALA A 136 -3.58 2.29 -6.92
C ALA A 136 -4.28 1.59 -5.74
N VAL A 137 -5.61 1.74 -5.61
CA VAL A 137 -6.40 1.03 -4.58
C VAL A 137 -6.39 -0.47 -4.82
N ARG A 138 -6.55 -0.90 -6.08
CA ARG A 138 -6.50 -2.33 -6.43
C ARG A 138 -5.14 -2.93 -6.07
N ASP A 139 -4.06 -2.29 -6.46
CA ASP A 139 -2.69 -2.76 -6.20
C ASP A 139 -2.40 -2.83 -4.70
N ALA A 140 -2.84 -1.82 -3.94
CA ALA A 140 -2.69 -1.82 -2.49
C ALA A 140 -3.50 -2.94 -1.81
N VAL A 141 -4.73 -3.21 -2.28
CA VAL A 141 -5.53 -4.36 -1.80
C VAL A 141 -4.85 -5.68 -2.12
N PHE A 142 -4.30 -5.85 -3.33
CA PHE A 142 -3.56 -7.06 -3.69
C PHE A 142 -2.32 -7.25 -2.80
N ALA A 143 -1.53 -6.20 -2.60
CA ALA A 143 -0.34 -6.22 -1.75
C ALA A 143 -0.64 -6.59 -0.30
N ASN A 144 -1.79 -6.15 0.24
CA ASN A 144 -2.19 -6.39 1.63
C ASN A 144 -3.09 -7.63 1.83
N SER A 145 -3.55 -8.27 0.75
CA SER A 145 -4.52 -9.37 0.81
C SER A 145 -4.06 -10.55 1.66
N GLY A 146 -2.78 -10.94 1.56
CA GLY A 146 -2.20 -12.00 2.37
C GLY A 146 -2.14 -11.65 3.86
N THR A 147 -1.68 -10.43 4.16
CA THR A 147 -1.61 -9.88 5.52
C THR A 147 -2.99 -9.86 6.18
N CYS A 148 -4.00 -9.32 5.51
CA CYS A 148 -5.36 -9.29 6.05
C CYS A 148 -5.99 -10.69 6.17
N THR A 149 -5.74 -11.59 5.20
CA THR A 149 -6.31 -12.95 5.24
C THR A 149 -5.69 -13.78 6.36
N ALA A 150 -4.41 -13.57 6.70
CA ALA A 150 -3.77 -14.20 7.85
C ALA A 150 -4.48 -13.86 9.17
N GLU A 151 -5.08 -12.67 9.25
CA GLU A 151 -5.89 -12.19 10.38
C GLU A 151 -7.39 -12.52 10.25
N GLY A 152 -7.77 -13.29 9.23
CA GLY A 152 -9.16 -13.70 8.98
C GLY A 152 -10.02 -12.64 8.30
N VAL A 153 -9.42 -11.59 7.74
CA VAL A 153 -10.13 -10.51 7.03
C VAL A 153 -9.88 -10.61 5.53
N THR A 154 -10.95 -10.71 4.75
CA THR A 154 -10.87 -10.58 3.28
C THR A 154 -11.11 -9.13 2.89
N LEU A 155 -10.14 -8.50 2.25
CA LEU A 155 -10.31 -7.15 1.69
C LEU A 155 -11.32 -7.17 0.52
N ARG A 156 -12.15 -6.14 0.43
CA ARG A 156 -13.24 -6.03 -0.56
C ARG A 156 -13.14 -4.73 -1.34
N LEU A 157 -13.44 -4.83 -2.63
CA LEU A 157 -13.62 -3.74 -3.60
C LEU A 157 -14.96 -3.90 -4.31
#